data_AF-A0A9P7A773-F1
#
_entry.id   AF-A0A9P7A773-F1
#
_cell.length_a   1.000
_cell.length_b   1.000
_cell.length_c   1.000
_cell.angle_alpha   90.00
_cell.angle_beta   90.00
_cell.angle_gamma   90.00
#
_symmetry.space_group_name_H-M   'P 1'
#
loop_
_entity.id
_entity.type
_entity.pdbx_description
1 polymer ?
#
loop_
_entity_poly.entity_id
_entity_poly.type
_entity_poly.pdbx_seq_one_letter_code
_entity_poly.pdbx_strand_id
1 'polypeptide(L)'
;MNISSPSTSNGINIWHTWALTVTYEAGEYTEQKFKAEKTGGDPVIPSPNLDTDLVMACDRLADVLIKAYKNPSGRYSKLITAKDMGHNEQREAKLLARCPPGHEGKKLVDKPATILDASSAIITWYLPDALTDTTQKEIREATDFLTPSLEKSVKADGNWQTHQKWFKQDSENVGSTPGCINISPAWFQQGHENLSDPEVSASLKGPSSENILKGIARPAAIASAALRVMHPEQYFAGLQTFSNLGHKAVSKELPQMPETLEYWASVFNTLSIISNQETPNHRDHLSVAECFDILTTVGNYSNEGL
;
A
#
# COMPACT_ATOMS: atom_id res chain seq x y z
N MET A 1 34.30 29.53 -8.36
CA MET A 1 32.86 29.59 -8.03
C MET A 1 32.58 28.43 -7.09
N ASN A 2 32.37 28.75 -5.81
CA ASN A 2 32.00 27.76 -4.79
C ASN A 2 30.56 27.32 -5.04
N ILE A 3 30.37 26.04 -5.32
CA ILE A 3 29.04 25.43 -5.36
C ILE A 3 28.72 25.04 -3.92
N SER A 4 27.88 25.87 -3.29
CA SER A 4 27.30 25.62 -1.99
C SER A 4 26.47 24.35 -2.01
N SER A 5 26.73 23.45 -1.06
CA SER A 5 25.91 22.30 -0.73
C SER A 5 24.46 22.72 -0.50
N PRO A 6 23.45 21.96 -0.96
CA PRO A 6 22.07 22.28 -0.66
C PRO A 6 21.82 22.11 0.84
N SER A 7 21.33 23.18 1.44
CA SER A 7 20.92 23.28 2.83
C SER A 7 19.82 22.26 3.15
N THR A 8 20.10 21.38 4.10
CA THR A 8 19.11 20.61 4.85
C THR A 8 18.28 21.53 5.74
N SER A 9 17.01 21.79 5.38
CA SER A 9 15.86 22.08 6.28
C SER A 9 14.77 22.96 5.62
N ASN A 10 14.12 22.48 4.56
CA ASN A 10 12.75 22.92 4.31
C ASN A 10 11.84 22.05 5.19
N GLY A 11 11.53 22.54 6.40
CA GLY A 11 10.62 21.86 7.31
C GLY A 11 9.26 21.67 6.62
N ILE A 12 8.93 20.43 6.28
CA ILE A 12 7.60 20.09 5.78
C ILE A 12 6.62 20.43 6.91
N ASN A 13 5.72 21.39 6.68
CA ASN A 13 4.66 21.71 7.62
C ASN A 13 3.58 20.61 7.51
N ILE A 14 3.67 19.62 8.39
CA ILE A 14 2.73 18.52 8.48
C ILE A 14 1.49 19.03 9.20
N TRP A 15 0.33 18.89 8.56
CA TRP A 15 -0.95 19.21 9.19
C TRP A 15 -1.08 18.47 10.51
N HIS A 16 -1.57 19.17 11.55
CA HIS A 16 -1.44 18.85 12.97
C HIS A 16 -2.23 17.61 13.44
N THR A 17 -2.00 16.45 12.82
CA THR A 17 -2.51 15.19 13.33
C THR A 17 -1.39 14.28 13.78
N TRP A 18 -1.72 13.56 14.85
CA TRP A 18 -0.91 12.47 15.34
C TRP A 18 -0.61 11.46 14.24
N ALA A 19 -1.60 11.07 13.42
CA ALA A 19 -1.45 10.05 12.38
C ALA A 19 -0.40 10.40 11.31
N LEU A 20 -0.44 11.62 10.75
CA LEU A 20 0.56 12.05 9.76
C LEU A 20 1.96 12.22 10.38
N THR A 21 2.02 12.68 11.64
CA THR A 21 3.30 12.80 12.39
C THR A 21 3.94 11.43 12.59
N VAL A 22 3.17 10.45 13.09
CA VAL A 22 3.64 9.06 13.25
C VAL A 22 4.05 8.45 11.91
N THR A 23 3.28 8.70 10.85
CA THR A 23 3.63 8.25 9.48
C THR A 23 4.98 8.82 9.05
N TYR A 24 5.21 10.11 9.30
CA TYR A 24 6.47 10.77 8.99
C TYR A 24 7.65 10.18 9.76
N GLU A 25 7.52 10.03 11.07
CA GLU A 25 8.56 9.54 11.96
C GLU A 25 8.89 8.07 11.69
N ALA A 26 7.88 7.22 11.46
CA ALA A 26 8.07 5.81 11.09
C ALA A 26 8.82 5.68 9.76
N GLY A 27 8.44 6.49 8.77
CA GLY A 27 9.15 6.56 7.51
C GLY A 27 10.59 7.03 7.67
N GLU A 28 10.81 8.11 8.41
CA GLU A 28 12.15 8.66 8.66
C GLU A 28 13.06 7.64 9.32
N TYR A 29 12.57 6.98 10.37
CA TYR A 29 13.30 5.96 11.08
C TYR A 29 13.68 4.78 10.16
N THR A 30 12.73 4.25 9.40
CA THR A 30 12.95 3.15 8.45
C THR A 30 13.98 3.53 7.38
N GLU A 31 13.88 4.74 6.83
CA GLU A 31 14.80 5.25 5.81
C GLU A 31 16.22 5.42 6.37
N GLN A 32 16.35 6.02 7.56
CA GLN A 32 17.64 6.19 8.22
C GLN A 32 18.29 4.84 8.50
N LYS A 33 17.53 3.86 9.01
CA LYS A 33 18.03 2.51 9.27
C LYS A 33 18.50 1.81 7.99
N PHE A 34 17.68 1.85 6.94
CA PHE A 34 18.05 1.33 5.62
C PHE A 34 19.35 1.96 5.11
N LYS A 35 19.51 3.29 5.24
CA LYS A 35 20.72 4.00 4.82
C LYS A 35 21.93 3.58 5.67
N ALA A 36 21.79 3.51 6.99
CA ALA A 36 22.84 3.07 7.89
C ALA A 36 23.34 1.67 7.55
N GLU A 37 22.45 0.70 7.32
CA GLU A 37 22.83 -0.66 6.92
C GLU A 37 23.42 -0.77 5.51
N LYS A 38 23.02 0.14 4.62
CA LYS A 38 23.59 0.25 3.28
C LYS A 38 25.03 0.78 3.32
N THR A 39 25.32 1.74 4.19
CA THR A 39 26.63 2.42 4.24
C THR A 39 27.55 1.95 5.36
N GLY A 40 27.08 1.08 6.26
CA GLY A 40 27.80 0.73 7.50
C GLY A 40 27.87 1.89 8.50
N GLY A 41 26.82 2.71 8.54
CA GLY A 41 26.70 3.86 9.44
C GLY A 41 26.36 3.48 10.88
N ASP A 42 26.31 4.50 11.74
CA ASP A 42 26.00 4.34 13.16
C ASP A 42 24.56 3.83 13.41
N PRO A 43 24.31 3.21 14.58
CA PRO A 43 22.96 2.84 15.01
C PRO A 43 21.99 4.03 14.98
N VAL A 44 20.80 3.80 14.43
CA VAL A 44 19.74 4.81 14.35
C VAL A 44 18.84 4.69 15.58
N ILE A 45 18.59 5.82 16.25
CA ILE A 45 17.74 5.89 17.43
C ILE A 45 16.32 6.28 16.98
N PRO A 46 15.27 5.51 17.36
CA PRO A 46 13.89 5.85 17.00
C PRO A 46 13.40 7.11 17.74
N SER A 47 12.42 7.81 17.15
CA SER A 47 11.72 8.91 17.83
C SER A 47 11.00 8.38 19.09
N PRO A 48 11.02 9.13 20.21
CA PRO A 48 10.29 8.74 21.43
C PRO A 48 8.76 8.70 21.25
N ASN A 49 8.24 9.25 20.14
CA ASN A 49 6.82 9.23 19.81
C ASN A 49 6.36 7.92 19.15
N LEU A 50 7.29 7.09 18.68
CA LEU A 50 6.98 5.79 18.10
C LEU A 50 6.83 4.75 19.21
N ASP A 51 5.71 4.03 19.21
CA ASP A 51 5.52 2.91 20.11
C ASP A 51 6.47 1.74 19.77
N THR A 52 6.73 0.88 20.76
CA THR A 52 7.70 -0.22 20.63
C THR A 52 7.35 -1.20 19.50
N ASP A 53 6.07 -1.51 19.29
CA ASP A 53 5.64 -2.44 18.24
C ASP A 53 5.86 -1.85 16.84
N LEU A 54 5.60 -0.54 16.68
CA LEU A 54 5.87 0.18 15.44
C LEU A 54 7.39 0.29 15.17
N VAL A 55 8.20 0.54 16.19
CA VAL A 55 9.68 0.51 16.05
C VAL A 55 10.14 -0.87 15.59
N MET A 56 9.69 -1.95 16.24
CA MET A 56 10.03 -3.33 15.86
C MET A 56 9.58 -3.67 14.44
N ALA A 57 8.42 -3.17 14.00
CA ALA A 57 7.95 -3.36 12.64
C ALA A 57 8.79 -2.58 11.61
N CYS A 58 9.17 -1.34 11.91
CA CYS A 58 10.08 -0.55 11.07
C CYS A 58 11.47 -1.19 10.99
N ASP A 59 11.96 -1.72 12.11
CA ASP A 59 13.20 -2.47 12.17
C ASP A 59 13.18 -3.67 11.23
N ARG A 60 12.13 -4.49 11.35
CA ARG A 60 11.92 -5.67 10.52
C ARG A 60 11.81 -5.30 9.04
N LEU A 61 11.06 -4.25 8.73
CA LEU A 61 10.86 -3.76 7.37
C LEU A 61 12.20 -3.31 6.75
N ALA A 62 13.01 -2.53 7.47
CA ALA A 62 14.32 -2.08 7.00
C ALA A 62 15.25 -3.26 6.68
N ASP A 63 15.29 -4.28 7.55
CA ASP A 63 16.07 -5.49 7.34
C ASP A 63 15.67 -6.24 6.06
N VAL A 64 14.37 -6.29 5.75
CA VAL A 64 13.86 -6.96 4.54
C VAL A 64 14.12 -6.11 3.29
N LEU A 65 13.93 -4.79 3.38
CA LEU A 65 14.22 -3.84 2.31
C LEU A 65 15.70 -3.90 1.91
N ILE A 66 16.64 -3.91 2.86
CA ILE A 66 18.07 -3.97 2.52
C ILE A 66 18.43 -5.29 1.83
N LYS A 67 17.83 -6.40 2.25
CA LYS A 67 18.03 -7.73 1.63
C LYS A 67 17.51 -7.71 0.19
N ALA A 68 16.32 -7.14 -0.04
CA ALA A 68 15.76 -7.00 -1.37
C ALA A 68 16.59 -6.09 -2.27
N TYR A 69 17.05 -4.96 -1.74
CA TYR A 69 17.91 -4.02 -2.47
C TYR A 69 19.23 -4.66 -2.91
N LYS A 70 19.82 -5.51 -2.06
CA LYS A 70 21.06 -6.25 -2.35
C LYS A 70 20.86 -7.47 -3.25
N ASN A 71 19.61 -7.80 -3.62
CA ASN A 71 19.26 -9.00 -4.38
C ASN A 71 18.36 -8.67 -5.60
N PRO A 72 18.89 -8.00 -6.64
CA PRO A 72 18.12 -7.78 -7.86
C PRO A 72 17.86 -9.10 -8.61
N SER A 73 16.60 -9.37 -8.92
CA SER A 73 16.10 -10.54 -9.65
C SER A 73 15.46 -10.11 -10.97
N GLY A 74 15.99 -10.63 -12.08
CA GLY A 74 15.42 -10.46 -13.41
C GLY A 74 15.49 -9.04 -14.00
N ARG A 75 15.10 -8.95 -15.28
CA ARG A 75 14.92 -7.68 -16.00
C ARG A 75 13.67 -7.77 -16.86
N TYR A 76 12.73 -6.84 -16.68
CA TYR A 76 11.54 -6.76 -17.51
C TYR A 76 11.65 -5.67 -18.57
N SER A 77 11.13 -5.96 -19.77
CA SER A 77 11.12 -5.03 -20.91
C SER A 77 9.78 -4.30 -21.04
N LYS A 78 9.85 -3.00 -21.38
CA LYS A 78 8.69 -2.12 -21.61
C LYS A 78 7.94 -2.47 -22.91
N LEU A 79 7.16 -3.54 -22.92
CA LEU A 79 6.42 -4.01 -24.12
C LEU A 79 4.90 -3.78 -24.05
N ILE A 80 4.40 -3.31 -22.91
CA ILE A 80 2.98 -3.17 -22.61
C ILE A 80 2.57 -1.71 -22.82
N THR A 81 1.39 -1.52 -23.41
CA THR A 81 0.78 -0.20 -23.64
C THR A 81 -0.52 -0.06 -22.87
N ALA A 82 -1.03 1.16 -22.70
CA ALA A 82 -2.30 1.43 -22.01
C ALA A 82 -3.54 0.72 -22.62
N LYS A 83 -3.44 0.18 -23.85
CA LYS A 83 -4.52 -0.58 -24.51
C LYS A 83 -4.50 -2.07 -24.19
N ASP A 84 -3.45 -2.57 -23.53
CA ASP A 84 -3.25 -3.99 -23.25
C ASP A 84 -3.92 -4.38 -21.91
N MET A 85 -5.26 -4.45 -21.89
CA MET A 85 -6.07 -4.67 -20.67
C MET A 85 -5.90 -6.05 -19.99
N GLY A 86 -5.15 -6.98 -20.59
CA GLY A 86 -4.98 -8.34 -20.06
C GLY A 86 -6.05 -9.34 -20.51
N HIS A 87 -7.08 -8.90 -21.23
CA HIS A 87 -8.21 -9.75 -21.65
C HIS A 87 -8.08 -10.30 -23.08
N ASN A 88 -7.08 -9.88 -23.85
CA ASN A 88 -6.89 -10.35 -25.23
C ASN A 88 -5.89 -11.51 -25.26
N GLU A 89 -6.40 -12.74 -25.26
CA GLU A 89 -5.60 -13.97 -25.23
C GLU A 89 -4.50 -14.02 -26.29
N GLN A 90 -4.76 -13.56 -27.51
CA GLN A 90 -3.76 -13.58 -28.59
C GLN A 90 -2.62 -12.58 -28.33
N ARG A 91 -2.96 -11.41 -27.78
CA ARG A 91 -1.97 -10.41 -27.38
C ARG A 91 -1.17 -10.89 -26.18
N GLU A 92 -1.83 -11.49 -25.18
CA GLU A 92 -1.18 -12.08 -24.03
C GLU A 92 -0.24 -13.22 -24.44
N ALA A 93 -0.66 -14.11 -25.33
CA ALA A 93 0.20 -15.17 -25.87
C ALA A 93 1.43 -14.61 -26.61
N LYS A 94 1.28 -13.53 -27.38
CA LYS A 94 2.42 -12.85 -28.02
C LYS A 94 3.36 -12.18 -27.02
N LEU A 95 2.81 -11.57 -25.97
CA LEU A 95 3.60 -10.98 -24.89
C LEU A 95 4.34 -12.05 -24.10
N LEU A 96 3.68 -13.16 -23.75
CA LEU A 96 4.28 -14.33 -23.11
C LEU A 96 5.36 -14.97 -23.99
N ALA A 97 5.17 -15.09 -25.30
CA ALA A 97 6.22 -15.61 -26.17
C ALA A 97 7.46 -14.70 -26.25
N ARG A 98 7.26 -13.38 -26.15
CA ARG A 98 8.34 -12.37 -26.26
C ARG A 98 9.02 -12.07 -24.93
N CYS A 99 8.26 -12.16 -23.84
CA CYS A 99 8.67 -12.04 -22.45
C CYS A 99 8.14 -13.27 -21.72
N PRO A 100 8.74 -14.45 -21.94
CA PRO A 100 8.34 -15.63 -21.19
C PRO A 100 8.45 -15.29 -19.70
N PRO A 101 7.45 -15.68 -18.88
CA PRO A 101 7.59 -15.56 -17.44
C PRO A 101 8.91 -16.21 -17.07
N GLY A 102 9.66 -15.55 -16.20
CA GLY A 102 11.07 -15.86 -15.98
C GLY A 102 11.35 -17.35 -15.82
N HIS A 103 10.42 -18.16 -15.29
CA HIS A 103 10.53 -19.61 -15.26
C HIS A 103 9.19 -20.34 -15.47
N GLU A 104 9.20 -21.43 -16.24
CA GLU A 104 8.14 -22.45 -16.28
C GLU A 104 7.99 -23.10 -14.89
N GLY A 105 6.95 -22.76 -14.14
CA GLY A 105 6.55 -23.48 -12.93
C GLY A 105 7.49 -23.40 -11.71
N LYS A 106 8.45 -22.46 -11.67
CA LYS A 106 9.26 -22.17 -10.47
C LYS A 106 8.89 -20.81 -9.89
N LYS A 107 8.73 -20.73 -8.56
CA LYS A 107 8.60 -19.47 -7.82
C LYS A 107 9.69 -18.50 -8.27
N LEU A 108 9.27 -17.38 -8.87
CA LEU A 108 10.17 -16.41 -9.48
C LEU A 108 11.08 -15.75 -8.42
N VAL A 109 10.55 -15.62 -7.21
CA VAL A 109 11.22 -15.02 -6.06
C VAL A 109 10.67 -15.65 -4.77
N ASP A 110 11.55 -16.22 -3.94
CA ASP A 110 11.22 -16.80 -2.63
C ASP A 110 11.93 -16.08 -1.47
N LYS A 111 12.84 -15.15 -1.80
CA LYS A 111 13.65 -14.35 -0.89
C LYS A 111 13.46 -12.88 -1.20
N PRO A 112 13.71 -11.96 -0.26
CA PRO A 112 13.61 -10.53 -0.55
C PRO A 112 14.39 -10.16 -1.82
N ALA A 113 13.75 -9.48 -2.77
CA ALA A 113 14.38 -9.13 -4.05
C ALA A 113 13.78 -7.87 -4.67
N THR A 114 14.52 -7.24 -5.57
CA THR A 114 14.05 -6.16 -6.44
C THR A 114 13.96 -6.64 -7.88
N ILE A 115 12.95 -6.23 -8.63
CA ILE A 115 12.84 -6.49 -10.07
C ILE A 115 13.15 -5.21 -10.81
N LEU A 116 14.04 -5.29 -11.80
CA LEU A 116 14.52 -4.14 -12.55
C LEU A 116 13.88 -4.09 -13.94
N ASP A 117 13.75 -2.89 -14.50
CA ASP A 117 13.49 -2.71 -15.92
C ASP A 117 14.79 -2.75 -16.76
N ALA A 118 14.65 -2.60 -18.07
CA ALA A 118 15.77 -2.55 -19.01
C ALA A 118 16.75 -1.38 -18.75
N SER A 119 16.32 -0.33 -18.07
CA SER A 119 17.12 0.83 -17.69
C SER A 119 17.73 0.70 -16.28
N SER A 120 17.60 -0.47 -15.65
CA SER A 120 18.02 -0.73 -14.26
C SER A 120 17.24 0.06 -13.21
N ALA A 121 16.07 0.62 -13.56
CA ALA A 121 15.16 1.19 -12.58
C ALA A 121 14.44 0.05 -11.84
N ILE A 122 14.28 0.16 -10.52
CA ILE A 122 13.51 -0.80 -9.74
C ILE A 122 12.03 -0.56 -10.04
N ILE A 123 11.33 -1.59 -10.50
CA ILE A 123 9.90 -1.55 -10.84
C ILE A 123 9.04 -2.45 -9.95
N THR A 124 9.66 -3.29 -9.12
CA THR A 124 8.95 -4.10 -8.12
C THR A 124 9.87 -4.43 -6.96
N TRP A 125 9.32 -4.41 -5.75
CA TRP A 125 9.95 -4.92 -4.55
C TRP A 125 9.17 -6.12 -4.06
N TYR A 126 9.86 -7.26 -3.89
CA TYR A 126 9.30 -8.44 -3.24
C TYR A 126 9.88 -8.53 -1.82
N LEU A 127 9.01 -8.38 -0.83
CA LEU A 127 9.37 -8.22 0.58
C LEU A 127 8.68 -9.30 1.44
N PRO A 128 9.10 -10.57 1.33
CA PRO A 128 8.52 -11.64 2.12
C PRO A 128 8.85 -11.43 3.60
N ASP A 129 7.89 -11.74 4.47
CA ASP A 129 8.06 -11.68 5.93
C ASP A 129 8.50 -10.29 6.42
N ALA A 130 8.01 -9.23 5.76
CA ALA A 130 8.24 -7.83 6.14
C ALA A 130 7.32 -7.36 7.27
N LEU A 131 6.18 -8.02 7.47
CA LEU A 131 5.24 -7.71 8.55
C LEU A 131 5.50 -8.60 9.76
N THR A 132 5.52 -7.99 10.95
CA THR A 132 5.58 -8.72 12.21
C THR A 132 4.25 -9.44 12.48
N ASP A 133 4.29 -10.46 13.33
CA ASP A 133 3.08 -11.18 13.77
C ASP A 133 2.05 -10.24 14.42
N THR A 134 2.54 -9.25 15.18
CA THR A 134 1.71 -8.19 15.78
C THR A 134 0.97 -7.39 14.70
N THR A 135 1.68 -6.89 13.68
CA THR A 135 1.04 -6.13 12.59
C THR A 135 0.06 -7.00 11.80
N GLN A 136 0.41 -8.27 11.53
CA GLN A 136 -0.51 -9.20 10.87
C GLN A 136 -1.77 -9.44 11.71
N LYS A 137 -1.65 -9.54 13.03
CA LYS A 137 -2.78 -9.67 13.95
C LYS A 137 -3.68 -8.43 13.92
N GLU A 138 -3.09 -7.25 13.96
CA GLU A 138 -3.82 -5.97 13.90
C GLU A 138 -4.61 -5.82 12.60
N ILE A 139 -4.03 -6.21 11.45
CA ILE A 139 -4.75 -6.23 10.17
C ILE A 139 -5.97 -7.14 10.26
N ARG A 140 -5.84 -8.34 10.85
CA ARG A 140 -6.97 -9.27 11.01
C ARG A 140 -8.06 -8.70 11.92
N GLU A 141 -7.68 -8.16 13.08
CA GLU A 141 -8.65 -7.55 14.01
C GLU A 141 -9.34 -6.33 13.39
N ALA A 142 -8.62 -5.52 12.61
CA ALA A 142 -9.20 -4.40 11.87
C ALA A 142 -10.23 -4.87 10.82
N THR A 143 -9.98 -6.01 10.17
CA THR A 143 -10.92 -6.58 9.19
C THR A 143 -12.22 -7.10 9.81
N ASP A 144 -12.23 -7.47 11.09
CA ASP A 144 -13.45 -7.91 11.77
C ASP A 144 -14.50 -6.79 11.81
N PHE A 145 -14.07 -5.54 12.05
CA PHE A 145 -14.95 -4.36 12.02
C PHE A 145 -15.50 -4.03 10.63
N LEU A 146 -14.90 -4.59 9.57
CA LEU A 146 -15.30 -4.40 8.18
C LEU A 146 -16.27 -5.49 7.68
N THR A 147 -16.56 -6.52 8.48
CA THR A 147 -17.43 -7.66 8.11
C THR A 147 -18.74 -7.22 7.44
N PRO A 148 -19.55 -6.30 8.01
CA PRO A 148 -20.81 -5.91 7.37
C PRO A 148 -20.62 -5.27 5.99
N SER A 149 -19.55 -4.49 5.81
CA SER A 149 -19.22 -3.86 4.54
C SER A 149 -18.70 -4.87 3.51
N LEU A 150 -17.91 -5.85 3.96
CA LEU A 150 -17.40 -6.94 3.14
C LEU A 150 -18.54 -7.83 2.62
N GLU A 151 -19.45 -8.28 3.49
CA GLU A 151 -20.62 -9.07 3.09
C GLU A 151 -21.47 -8.34 2.04
N LYS A 152 -21.75 -7.05 2.29
CA LYS A 152 -22.55 -6.21 1.39
C LYS A 152 -21.86 -5.94 0.04
N SER A 153 -20.54 -6.05 -0.01
CA SER A 153 -19.78 -5.82 -1.25
C SER A 153 -19.99 -6.93 -2.27
N VAL A 154 -20.33 -8.14 -1.83
CA VAL A 154 -20.56 -9.30 -2.70
C VAL A 154 -21.96 -9.21 -3.32
N LYS A 155 -22.04 -9.31 -4.64
CA LYS A 155 -23.26 -9.12 -5.43
C LYS A 155 -23.50 -10.27 -6.39
N ALA A 156 -24.77 -10.59 -6.63
CA ALA A 156 -25.17 -11.59 -7.62
C ALA A 156 -24.86 -11.15 -9.06
N ASP A 157 -24.95 -9.85 -9.33
CA ASP A 157 -24.77 -9.19 -10.63
C ASP A 157 -23.58 -8.19 -10.61
N GLY A 158 -22.58 -8.45 -9.76
CA GLY A 158 -21.41 -7.59 -9.61
C GLY A 158 -20.50 -7.55 -10.84
N ASN A 159 -19.55 -6.60 -10.82
CA ASN A 159 -18.41 -6.61 -11.75
C ASN A 159 -17.36 -7.65 -11.31
N TRP A 160 -16.21 -7.71 -11.97
CA TRP A 160 -15.17 -8.68 -11.58
C TRP A 160 -14.68 -8.53 -10.13
N GLN A 161 -14.80 -7.35 -9.51
CA GLN A 161 -14.42 -7.11 -8.11
C GLN A 161 -15.50 -7.52 -7.10
N THR A 162 -16.77 -7.59 -7.50
CA THR A 162 -17.90 -7.74 -6.56
C THR A 162 -18.80 -8.94 -6.87
N HIS A 163 -18.64 -9.57 -8.04
CA HIS A 163 -19.46 -10.69 -8.44
C HIS A 163 -19.18 -11.94 -7.59
N GLN A 164 -20.22 -12.52 -7.02
CA GLN A 164 -20.15 -13.65 -6.09
C GLN A 164 -19.32 -14.86 -6.58
N LYS A 165 -19.34 -15.14 -7.90
CA LYS A 165 -18.54 -16.21 -8.53
C LYS A 165 -17.03 -16.15 -8.26
N TRP A 166 -16.50 -14.97 -7.92
CA TRP A 166 -15.08 -14.79 -7.62
C TRP A 166 -14.76 -14.97 -6.14
N PHE A 167 -15.75 -15.21 -5.29
CA PHE A 167 -15.55 -15.43 -3.86
C PHE A 167 -15.78 -16.89 -3.54
N LYS A 168 -14.90 -17.47 -2.71
CA LYS A 168 -15.08 -18.84 -2.23
C LYS A 168 -16.23 -18.87 -1.23
N GLN A 169 -17.41 -19.34 -1.67
CA GLN A 169 -18.60 -19.46 -0.82
C GLN A 169 -18.59 -20.72 0.06
N ASP A 170 -17.93 -21.80 -0.39
CA ASP A 170 -18.11 -23.16 0.17
C ASP A 170 -17.02 -23.62 1.15
N SER A 171 -16.19 -22.71 1.66
CA SER A 171 -15.18 -23.11 2.63
C SER A 171 -15.67 -22.77 4.04
N GLU A 172 -16.30 -23.76 4.69
CA GLU A 172 -16.64 -23.76 6.13
C GLU A 172 -15.43 -23.45 7.04
N ASN A 173 -14.22 -23.35 6.49
CA ASN A 173 -12.96 -23.09 7.17
C ASN A 173 -12.27 -21.76 6.81
N VAL A 174 -12.88 -20.82 6.08
CA VAL A 174 -12.24 -19.50 5.90
C VAL A 174 -12.54 -18.62 7.10
N GLY A 175 -11.57 -18.45 7.98
CA GLY A 175 -11.68 -17.57 9.16
C GLY A 175 -11.76 -16.07 8.85
N SER A 176 -12.25 -15.66 7.68
CA SER A 176 -12.40 -14.26 7.27
C SER A 176 -13.59 -14.08 6.33
N THR A 177 -14.32 -12.98 6.50
CA THR A 177 -15.49 -12.63 5.69
C THR A 177 -15.10 -12.31 4.24
N PRO A 178 -15.66 -13.00 3.22
CA PRO A 178 -15.39 -12.67 1.82
C PRO A 178 -15.93 -11.29 1.44
N GLY A 179 -15.19 -10.55 0.62
CA GLY A 179 -15.62 -9.26 0.11
C GLY A 179 -14.48 -8.42 -0.46
N CYS A 180 -14.84 -7.35 -1.16
CA CYS A 180 -13.90 -6.38 -1.71
C CYS A 180 -14.43 -4.97 -1.47
N ILE A 181 -13.70 -4.17 -0.68
CA ILE A 181 -14.07 -2.79 -0.38
C ILE A 181 -12.88 -1.85 -0.51
N ASN A 182 -13.16 -0.60 -0.84
CA ASN A 182 -12.18 0.49 -0.80
C ASN A 182 -12.56 1.44 0.34
N ILE A 183 -11.56 1.86 1.11
CA ILE A 183 -11.70 2.90 2.13
C ILE A 183 -10.78 4.07 1.81
N SER A 184 -11.26 5.28 2.04
CA SER A 184 -10.54 6.50 1.71
C SER A 184 -11.07 7.69 2.52
N PRO A 185 -10.19 8.59 3.01
CA PRO A 185 -10.59 9.84 3.66
C PRO A 185 -11.06 10.90 2.66
N ALA A 186 -10.68 10.79 1.39
CA ALA A 186 -11.04 11.73 0.34
C ALA A 186 -11.09 11.03 -1.01
N TRP A 187 -12.30 10.62 -1.38
CA TRP A 187 -12.63 9.87 -2.58
C TRP A 187 -13.50 10.72 -3.50
N PHE A 188 -13.13 10.79 -4.78
CA PHE A 188 -14.04 11.28 -5.82
C PHE A 188 -15.00 10.16 -6.19
N GLN A 189 -16.29 10.35 -5.93
CA GLN A 189 -17.29 9.33 -6.26
C GLN A 189 -17.27 9.04 -7.77
N GLN A 190 -17.34 7.76 -8.12
CA GLN A 190 -17.30 7.31 -9.52
C GLN A 190 -18.43 7.99 -10.32
N GLY A 191 -18.09 8.62 -11.45
CA GLY A 191 -19.04 9.40 -12.26
C GLY A 191 -19.19 10.88 -11.86
N HIS A 192 -18.49 11.34 -10.81
CA HIS A 192 -18.52 12.72 -10.32
C HIS A 192 -17.15 13.43 -10.37
N GLU A 193 -16.23 12.95 -11.21
CA GLU A 193 -14.80 13.31 -11.22
C GLU A 193 -14.49 14.82 -11.36
N ASN A 194 -15.45 15.68 -11.73
CA ASN A 194 -15.17 17.06 -12.11
C ASN A 194 -16.04 18.16 -11.44
N LEU A 195 -16.97 17.83 -10.53
CA LEU A 195 -17.95 18.82 -10.03
C LEU A 195 -18.17 18.86 -8.52
N SER A 196 -17.69 17.88 -7.75
CA SER A 196 -17.87 17.82 -6.30
C SER A 196 -16.53 17.76 -5.55
N ASP A 197 -16.51 18.26 -4.32
CA ASP A 197 -15.40 18.00 -3.42
C ASP A 197 -15.30 16.50 -3.11
N PRO A 198 -14.09 15.97 -2.87
CA PRO A 198 -13.93 14.58 -2.48
C PRO A 198 -14.58 14.34 -1.11
N GLU A 199 -15.11 13.13 -0.92
CA GLU A 199 -15.79 12.75 0.31
C GLU A 199 -15.12 11.53 0.97
N VAL A 200 -15.33 11.38 2.27
CA VAL A 200 -15.01 10.15 2.98
C VAL A 200 -15.78 8.98 2.35
N SER A 201 -15.11 7.85 2.13
CA SER A 201 -15.72 6.64 1.56
C SER A 201 -16.89 6.14 2.42
N ALA A 202 -17.90 5.51 1.79
CA ALA A 202 -19.10 5.04 2.48
C ALA A 202 -18.80 4.06 3.63
N SER A 203 -17.77 3.22 3.47
CA SER A 203 -17.30 2.26 4.47
C SER A 203 -16.80 2.90 5.77
N LEU A 204 -16.49 4.20 5.75
CA LEU A 204 -16.01 4.98 6.90
C LEU A 204 -17.07 5.96 7.45
N LYS A 205 -18.32 5.94 6.94
CA LYS A 205 -19.41 6.82 7.44
C LYS A 205 -20.25 6.21 8.56
N GLY A 206 -19.82 5.10 9.17
CA GLY A 206 -20.56 4.33 10.18
C GLY A 206 -19.92 4.35 11.57
N PRO A 207 -20.59 3.80 12.61
CA PRO A 207 -20.13 3.82 14.00
C PRO A 207 -18.81 3.06 14.24
N SER A 208 -18.44 2.15 13.34
CA SER A 208 -17.18 1.41 13.40
C SER A 208 -15.99 2.16 12.80
N SER A 209 -16.19 3.35 12.21
CA SER A 209 -15.16 4.07 11.46
C SER A 209 -13.89 4.33 12.27
N GLU A 210 -14.06 4.82 13.50
CA GLU A 210 -12.94 5.12 14.39
C GLU A 210 -12.13 3.86 14.74
N ASN A 211 -12.81 2.74 15.04
CA ASN A 211 -12.14 1.46 15.33
C ASN A 211 -11.39 0.92 14.11
N ILE A 212 -12.00 1.01 12.92
CA ILE A 212 -11.35 0.65 11.66
C ILE A 212 -10.08 1.49 11.46
N LEU A 213 -10.21 2.81 11.57
CA LEU A 213 -9.09 3.74 11.33
C LEU A 213 -7.95 3.53 12.32
N LYS A 214 -8.26 3.34 13.61
CA LYS A 214 -7.27 3.01 14.65
C LYS A 214 -6.61 1.66 14.38
N GLY A 215 -7.39 0.65 13.98
CA GLY A 215 -6.87 -0.70 13.68
C GLY A 215 -5.93 -0.74 12.47
N ILE A 216 -6.19 0.09 11.45
CA ILE A 216 -5.34 0.13 10.24
C ILE A 216 -4.17 1.12 10.35
N ALA A 217 -4.14 1.99 11.37
CA ALA A 217 -3.16 3.08 11.43
C ALA A 217 -1.71 2.58 11.40
N ARG A 218 -1.35 1.60 12.25
CA ARG A 218 0.01 1.04 12.28
C ARG A 218 0.37 0.32 10.97
N PRO A 219 -0.46 -0.61 10.45
CA PRO A 219 -0.23 -1.20 9.13
C PRO A 219 -0.02 -0.18 8.00
N ALA A 220 -0.83 0.89 7.99
CA ALA A 220 -0.74 1.95 7.00
C ALA A 220 0.55 2.79 7.13
N ALA A 221 0.99 3.06 8.36
CA ALA A 221 2.24 3.76 8.63
C ALA A 221 3.45 2.93 8.16
N ILE A 222 3.42 1.60 8.36
CA ILE A 222 4.45 0.66 7.89
C ILE A 222 4.51 0.64 6.35
N ALA A 223 3.35 0.58 5.68
CA ALA A 223 3.30 0.65 4.21
C ALA A 223 3.88 1.98 3.69
N SER A 224 3.53 3.10 4.35
CA SER A 224 4.06 4.42 4.03
C SER A 224 5.58 4.51 4.27
N ALA A 225 6.08 3.89 5.34
CA ALA A 225 7.50 3.82 5.63
C ALA A 225 8.27 3.03 4.56
N ALA A 226 7.69 1.94 4.05
CA ALA A 226 8.24 1.22 2.92
C ALA A 226 8.32 2.13 1.68
N LEU A 227 7.23 2.85 1.36
CA LEU A 227 7.20 3.76 0.21
C LEU A 227 8.28 4.85 0.31
N ARG A 228 8.55 5.38 1.51
CA ARG A 228 9.61 6.38 1.68
C ARG A 228 10.98 5.88 1.25
N VAL A 229 11.28 4.59 1.45
CA VAL A 229 12.53 3.97 0.99
C VAL A 229 12.48 3.63 -0.49
N MET A 230 11.37 3.05 -0.96
CA MET A 230 11.23 2.54 -2.33
C MET A 230 11.08 3.66 -3.37
N HIS A 231 10.36 4.73 -3.01
CA HIS A 231 10.05 5.85 -3.89
C HIS A 231 9.80 7.15 -3.09
N PRO A 232 10.86 7.82 -2.60
CA PRO A 232 10.76 9.01 -1.75
C PRO A 232 9.88 10.13 -2.35
N GLU A 233 9.95 10.36 -3.66
CA GLU A 233 9.18 11.43 -4.32
C GLU A 233 7.66 11.22 -4.20
N GLN A 234 7.18 10.00 -4.45
CA GLN A 234 5.77 9.64 -4.29
C GLN A 234 5.34 9.73 -2.82
N TYR A 235 6.20 9.29 -1.88
CA TYR A 235 5.93 9.40 -0.45
C TYR A 235 5.72 10.87 -0.02
N PHE A 236 6.64 11.76 -0.40
CA PHE A 236 6.54 13.18 -0.04
C PHE A 236 5.38 13.88 -0.76
N ALA A 237 5.09 13.50 -2.00
CA ALA A 237 3.90 13.96 -2.70
C ALA A 237 2.60 13.56 -1.95
N GLY A 238 2.52 12.32 -1.45
CA GLY A 238 1.41 11.84 -0.63
C GLY A 238 1.26 12.63 0.68
N LEU A 239 2.36 12.80 1.43
CA LEU A 239 2.36 13.63 2.65
C LEU A 239 1.87 15.06 2.40
N GLN A 240 2.37 15.70 1.33
CA GLN A 240 1.97 17.06 0.98
C GLN A 240 0.49 17.13 0.62
N THR A 241 0.00 16.15 -0.16
CA THR A 241 -1.43 16.04 -0.49
C THR A 241 -2.29 15.97 0.75
N PHE A 242 -1.92 15.13 1.73
CA PHE A 242 -2.67 14.99 2.97
C PHE A 242 -2.59 16.22 3.87
N SER A 243 -1.43 16.88 3.94
CA SER A 243 -1.31 18.16 4.64
C SER A 243 -2.23 19.23 4.02
N ASN A 244 -2.26 19.32 2.69
CA ASN A 244 -3.16 20.24 1.97
C ASN A 244 -4.64 19.88 2.15
N LEU A 245 -4.95 18.59 2.17
CA LEU A 245 -6.31 18.09 2.36
C LEU A 245 -6.84 18.45 3.75
N GLY A 246 -6.03 18.31 4.80
CA GLY A 246 -6.39 18.73 6.16
C GLY A 246 -6.73 20.22 6.24
N HIS A 247 -5.89 21.08 5.67
CA HIS A 247 -6.18 22.53 5.59
C HIS A 247 -7.48 22.83 4.81
N LYS A 248 -7.71 22.13 3.70
CA LYS A 248 -8.90 22.31 2.87
C LYS A 248 -10.17 21.80 3.55
N ALA A 249 -10.09 20.70 4.30
CA ALA A 249 -11.20 20.13 5.03
C ALA A 249 -11.71 21.10 6.11
N VAL A 250 -10.80 21.73 6.85
CA VAL A 250 -11.13 22.76 7.84
C VAL A 250 -11.71 24.01 7.17
N SER A 251 -11.08 24.52 6.11
CA SER A 251 -11.53 25.75 5.45
C SER A 251 -12.89 25.61 4.75
N LYS A 252 -13.27 24.39 4.38
CA LYS A 252 -14.58 24.08 3.80
C LYS A 252 -15.60 23.53 4.79
N GLU A 253 -15.26 23.47 6.09
CA GLU A 253 -16.13 22.94 7.14
C GLU A 253 -16.66 21.53 6.82
N LEU A 254 -15.84 20.69 6.20
CA LEU A 254 -16.23 19.30 5.90
C LEU A 254 -16.26 18.51 7.22
N PRO A 255 -17.39 17.97 7.68
CA PRO A 255 -17.48 17.43 9.03
C PRO A 255 -16.73 16.11 9.21
N GLN A 256 -16.82 15.18 8.25
CA GLN A 256 -16.31 13.81 8.39
C GLN A 256 -14.83 13.65 8.02
N MET A 257 -14.32 14.53 7.16
CA MET A 257 -12.96 14.40 6.61
C MET A 257 -11.87 14.68 7.66
N PRO A 258 -11.94 15.77 8.47
CA PRO A 258 -10.98 16.02 9.54
C PRO A 258 -10.90 14.87 10.54
N GLU A 259 -12.04 14.33 10.97
CA GLU A 259 -12.12 13.17 11.87
C GLU A 259 -11.46 11.93 11.26
N THR A 260 -11.67 11.69 9.96
CA THR A 260 -11.04 10.55 9.28
C THR A 260 -9.52 10.76 9.17
N LEU A 261 -9.09 11.98 8.84
CA LEU A 261 -7.67 12.34 8.71
C LEU A 261 -6.92 12.32 10.04
N GLU A 262 -7.61 12.47 11.17
CA GLU A 262 -7.02 12.35 12.51
C GLU A 262 -6.34 10.99 12.75
N TYR A 263 -6.91 9.94 12.14
CA TYR A 263 -6.45 8.55 12.29
C TYR A 263 -5.86 7.94 11.02
N TRP A 264 -5.91 8.66 9.88
CA TRP A 264 -5.41 8.16 8.59
C TRP A 264 -3.87 8.23 8.52
N ALA A 265 -3.20 7.23 9.06
CA ALA A 265 -1.74 7.13 9.09
C ALA A 265 -1.17 6.56 7.78
N SER A 266 -1.58 7.11 6.63
CA SER A 266 -1.10 6.69 5.30
C SER A 266 -0.80 7.88 4.40
N VAL A 267 0.21 7.73 3.55
CA VAL A 267 0.44 8.63 2.40
C VAL A 267 -0.35 8.25 1.16
N PHE A 268 -1.01 7.07 1.17
CA PHE A 268 -1.93 6.65 0.12
C PHE A 268 -3.32 7.18 0.41
N ASN A 269 -4.03 7.62 -0.64
CA ASN A 269 -5.40 8.12 -0.50
C ASN A 269 -6.44 6.99 -0.35
N THR A 270 -6.04 5.75 -0.56
CA THR A 270 -6.96 4.60 -0.65
C THR A 270 -6.31 3.37 -0.07
N LEU A 271 -7.10 2.59 0.67
CA LEU A 271 -6.78 1.22 1.02
C LEU A 271 -7.87 0.31 0.47
N SER A 272 -7.47 -0.69 -0.31
CA SER A 272 -8.36 -1.73 -0.82
C SER A 272 -8.22 -2.98 0.03
N ILE A 273 -9.33 -3.48 0.57
CA ILE A 273 -9.40 -4.72 1.32
C ILE A 273 -10.03 -5.77 0.43
N ILE A 274 -9.23 -6.77 0.05
CA ILE A 274 -9.63 -7.89 -0.82
C ILE A 274 -9.57 -9.16 0.03
N SER A 275 -10.72 -9.70 0.39
CA SER A 275 -10.84 -10.87 1.26
C SER A 275 -11.49 -12.02 0.49
N ASN A 276 -10.80 -13.16 0.44
CA ASN A 276 -11.26 -14.42 -0.15
C ASN A 276 -11.81 -14.31 -1.58
N GLN A 277 -11.20 -13.43 -2.35
CA GLN A 277 -11.47 -13.22 -3.75
C GLN A 277 -10.42 -13.89 -4.62
N GLU A 278 -10.86 -14.58 -5.66
CA GLU A 278 -10.03 -14.94 -6.79
C GLU A 278 -9.98 -13.76 -7.77
N THR A 279 -8.80 -13.15 -7.89
CA THR A 279 -8.58 -12.00 -8.76
C THR A 279 -8.26 -12.49 -10.18
N PRO A 280 -9.13 -12.26 -11.17
CA PRO A 280 -8.82 -12.63 -12.55
C PRO A 280 -7.65 -11.80 -13.10
N ASN A 281 -6.99 -12.32 -14.13
CA ASN A 281 -5.94 -11.59 -14.85
C ASN A 281 -6.49 -10.25 -15.36
N HIS A 282 -5.84 -9.17 -14.93
CA HIS A 282 -6.15 -7.80 -15.32
C HIS A 282 -4.88 -6.95 -15.27
N ARG A 283 -4.95 -5.75 -15.85
CA ARG A 283 -3.94 -4.70 -15.65
C ARG A 283 -4.64 -3.44 -15.18
N ASP A 284 -4.11 -2.81 -14.14
CA ASP A 284 -4.53 -1.46 -13.78
C ASP A 284 -3.90 -0.47 -14.76
N HIS A 285 -4.74 0.32 -15.43
CA HIS A 285 -4.33 1.30 -16.43
C HIS A 285 -4.57 2.74 -15.95
N LEU A 286 -5.08 2.92 -14.73
CA LEU A 286 -5.35 4.24 -14.16
C LEU A 286 -4.19 4.74 -13.29
N SER A 287 -3.26 3.88 -12.93
CA SER A 287 -2.03 4.26 -12.23
C SER A 287 -0.99 4.84 -13.20
N VAL A 288 -0.23 5.82 -12.71
CA VAL A 288 0.92 6.39 -13.43
C VAL A 288 2.06 5.37 -13.36
N ALA A 289 2.71 5.08 -14.50
CA ALA A 289 3.66 3.97 -14.61
C ALA A 289 4.87 4.07 -13.65
N GLU A 290 5.20 5.28 -13.22
CA GLU A 290 6.26 5.58 -12.27
C GLU A 290 5.85 5.40 -10.80
N CYS A 291 4.55 5.30 -10.50
CA CYS A 291 4.06 5.16 -9.13
C CYS A 291 3.99 3.69 -8.69
N PHE A 292 4.26 3.47 -7.40
CA PHE A 292 4.04 2.18 -6.75
C PHE A 292 2.69 2.13 -6.05
N ASP A 293 2.05 0.98 -6.19
CA ASP A 293 1.06 0.48 -5.24
C ASP A 293 1.73 -0.51 -4.27
N ILE A 294 1.21 -0.62 -3.06
CA ILE A 294 1.67 -1.60 -2.07
C ILE A 294 0.59 -2.65 -1.87
N LEU A 295 0.93 -3.89 -2.20
CA LEU A 295 0.10 -5.05 -1.92
C LEU A 295 0.66 -5.82 -0.73
N THR A 296 -0.21 -6.04 0.26
CA THR A 296 0.09 -6.81 1.46
C THR A 296 -0.88 -7.99 1.54
N THR A 297 -0.38 -9.14 1.97
CA THR A 297 -1.20 -10.33 2.20
C THR A 297 -1.10 -10.76 3.66
N VAL A 298 -2.23 -11.14 4.26
CA VAL A 298 -2.33 -11.61 5.64
C VAL A 298 -3.31 -12.76 5.69
N GLY A 299 -2.90 -13.87 6.30
CA GLY A 299 -3.72 -15.06 6.40
C GLY A 299 -2.87 -16.31 6.58
N ASN A 300 -3.53 -17.43 6.85
CA ASN A 300 -2.87 -18.73 6.92
C ASN A 300 -2.79 -19.31 5.51
N TYR A 301 -1.63 -19.15 4.86
CA TYR A 301 -1.36 -19.73 3.55
C TYR A 301 -0.31 -20.82 3.68
N SER A 302 -0.59 -22.02 3.15
CA SER A 302 0.45 -23.02 2.92
C SER A 302 1.30 -22.61 1.71
N ASN A 303 2.61 -22.80 1.78
CA ASN A 303 3.56 -22.49 0.71
C ASN A 303 3.29 -23.22 -0.63
N GLU A 304 2.30 -24.09 -0.69
CA GLU A 304 1.93 -24.93 -1.83
C GLU A 304 1.00 -24.25 -2.86
N GLY A 305 0.56 -23.01 -2.60
CA GLY A 305 -0.45 -22.31 -3.42
C GLY A 305 0.01 -21.10 -4.24
N LEU A 306 1.31 -20.89 -4.42
CA LEU A 306 1.88 -19.86 -5.31
C LEU A 306 2.86 -20.47 -6.30
#